data_AF-A0A843TZN5-F1
#
_entry.id   AF-A0A843TZN5-F1
#
_cell.length_a   1.000
_cell.length_b   1.000
_cell.length_c   1.000
_cell.angle_alpha   90.00
_cell.angle_beta   90.00
_cell.angle_gamma   90.00
#
_symmetry.space_group_name_H-M   'P 1'
#
loop_
_entity.id
_entity.type
_entity.pdbx_description
1 polymer ?
#
loop_
_entity_poly.entity_id
_entity_poly.type
_entity_poly.pdbx_seq_one_letter_code
_entity_poly.pdbx_strand_id
1 'polypeptide(L)'
;MASRGRRGSAPAREGEQRHEEQAEQQVPAPQGPVLPPPPPVDYGVLMQGLVQAMQTQAHTQAALQAQLEAQLELFSVVLMKIVLQERADVWWASLLRTRFEDGAIDVAWDEFVRLFWAKFVPQHIEDRME
;
A
#
# COMPACT_ATOMS: atom_id res chain seq x y z
N MET A 1 -7.04 -38.71 -90.80
CA MET A 1 -6.91 -39.88 -89.90
C MET A 1 -5.88 -39.57 -88.82
N ALA A 2 -6.04 -40.18 -87.66
CA ALA A 2 -5.64 -39.67 -86.34
C ALA A 2 -4.16 -39.86 -85.94
N SER A 3 -3.78 -39.09 -84.91
CA SER A 3 -2.96 -39.51 -83.74
C SER A 3 -1.43 -39.39 -83.73
N ARG A 4 -0.98 -38.41 -82.90
CA ARG A 4 -0.14 -38.56 -81.68
C ARG A 4 1.36 -38.89 -81.82
N GLY A 5 2.21 -37.99 -81.29
CA GLY A 5 3.42 -38.43 -80.58
C GLY A 5 4.66 -37.50 -80.58
N ARG A 6 5.19 -37.28 -79.37
CA ARG A 6 6.60 -37.05 -78.98
C ARG A 6 7.30 -35.69 -79.22
N ARG A 7 7.32 -34.93 -78.11
CA ARG A 7 8.47 -34.33 -77.41
C ARG A 7 9.89 -34.64 -77.96
N GLY A 8 10.65 -33.56 -78.18
CA GLY A 8 12.12 -33.49 -78.23
C GLY A 8 12.49 -32.01 -78.44
N SER A 9 12.68 -31.23 -77.38
CA SER A 9 14.00 -30.89 -76.79
C SER A 9 15.00 -30.31 -77.79
N ALA A 10 15.35 -29.05 -77.54
CA ALA A 10 16.16 -28.09 -78.30
C ALA A 10 17.61 -28.55 -78.58
N PRO A 11 18.43 -27.78 -79.33
CA PRO A 11 19.12 -26.67 -78.67
C PRO A 11 19.48 -25.42 -79.51
N ALA A 12 19.59 -24.30 -78.78
CA ALA A 12 20.65 -23.29 -78.81
C ALA A 12 20.96 -22.51 -80.11
N ARG A 13 20.80 -21.18 -80.07
CA ARG A 13 21.85 -20.21 -79.70
C ARG A 13 21.38 -18.76 -79.92
N GLU A 14 21.88 -17.88 -79.04
CA GLU A 14 22.22 -16.46 -79.28
C GLU A 14 21.06 -15.55 -79.74
N GLY A 15 20.67 -14.51 -79.03
CA GLY A 15 21.45 -13.59 -78.22
C GLY A 15 21.03 -12.21 -78.70
N GLU A 16 20.08 -11.56 -78.03
CA GLU A 16 19.79 -10.16 -78.30
C GLU A 16 19.36 -9.48 -77.01
N GLN A 17 20.31 -8.76 -76.44
CA GLN A 17 20.05 -7.74 -75.43
C GLN A 17 19.16 -6.68 -76.07
N ARG A 18 17.86 -6.70 -75.77
CA ARG A 18 17.04 -5.49 -75.81
C ARG A 18 16.75 -5.09 -74.38
N HIS A 19 17.43 -4.03 -73.97
CA HIS A 19 16.92 -3.13 -72.94
C HIS A 19 15.55 -2.65 -73.39
N GLU A 20 14.50 -3.04 -72.67
CA GLU A 20 13.24 -2.29 -72.53
C GLU A 20 12.44 -2.93 -71.40
N GLU A 21 12.72 -2.45 -70.20
CA GLU A 21 11.72 -1.98 -69.24
C GLU A 21 10.40 -2.75 -69.19
N GLN A 22 10.32 -3.73 -68.28
CA GLN A 22 9.08 -3.91 -67.54
C GLN A 22 9.42 -4.17 -66.09
N ALA A 23 9.06 -3.18 -65.28
CA ALA A 23 9.17 -3.16 -63.85
C ALA A 23 8.52 -4.40 -63.23
N GLU A 24 9.31 -5.45 -62.99
CA GLU A 24 9.03 -6.34 -61.89
C GLU A 24 9.34 -5.53 -60.64
N GLN A 25 8.29 -4.85 -60.18
CA GLN A 25 8.25 -4.08 -58.96
C GLN A 25 8.57 -5.05 -57.82
N GLN A 26 9.86 -5.22 -57.57
CA GLN A 26 10.41 -5.98 -56.47
C GLN A 26 9.91 -5.26 -55.23
N VAL A 27 8.84 -5.80 -54.65
CA VAL A 27 8.26 -5.32 -53.39
C VAL A 27 9.43 -5.22 -52.42
N PRO A 28 9.79 -4.03 -51.92
CA PRO A 28 10.84 -3.95 -50.92
C PRO A 28 10.34 -4.79 -49.74
N ALA A 29 11.12 -5.80 -49.34
CA ALA A 29 10.86 -6.48 -48.08
C ALA A 29 10.69 -5.39 -47.02
N PRO A 30 9.63 -5.42 -46.19
CA PRO A 30 9.46 -4.41 -45.16
C PRO A 30 10.73 -4.44 -44.31
N GLN A 31 11.54 -3.39 -44.42
CA GLN A 31 12.62 -3.15 -43.47
C GLN A 31 11.91 -2.83 -42.16
N GLY A 32 11.62 -3.87 -41.38
CA GLY A 32 11.16 -3.71 -40.02
C GLY A 32 12.14 -2.79 -39.28
N PRO A 33 11.68 -1.99 -38.31
CA PRO A 33 12.56 -1.07 -37.60
C PRO A 33 13.77 -1.83 -37.09
N VAL A 34 14.96 -1.45 -37.57
CA VAL A 34 16.23 -1.90 -37.00
C VAL A 34 16.25 -1.36 -35.57
N LEU A 35 15.93 -2.22 -34.61
CA LEU A 35 16.03 -1.85 -33.20
C LEU A 35 17.49 -1.44 -32.94
N PRO A 36 17.74 -0.25 -32.37
CA PRO A 36 19.09 0.08 -31.91
C PRO A 36 19.53 -0.97 -30.89
N PRO A 37 20.82 -1.37 -30.88
CA PRO A 37 21.32 -2.24 -29.83
C PRO A 37 21.00 -1.61 -28.46
N PRO A 38 20.53 -2.41 -27.49
CA PRO A 38 20.20 -1.88 -26.17
C PRO A 38 21.44 -1.18 -25.59
N PRO A 39 21.25 -0.04 -24.91
CA PRO A 39 22.37 0.66 -24.28
C PRO A 39 23.07 -0.28 -23.30
N PRO A 40 24.40 -0.16 -23.12
CA PRO A 40 25.11 -0.90 -22.09
C PRO A 40 24.48 -0.60 -20.73
N VAL A 41 23.96 -1.65 -20.09
CA VAL A 41 23.39 -1.55 -18.74
C VAL A 41 24.56 -1.54 -17.77
N ASP A 42 24.73 -0.44 -17.04
CA ASP A 42 25.65 -0.41 -15.90
C ASP A 42 24.98 -1.09 -14.70
N TYR A 43 25.29 -2.36 -14.52
CA TYR A 43 24.78 -3.16 -13.41
C TYR A 43 25.17 -2.59 -12.04
N GLY A 44 26.26 -1.82 -11.93
CA GLY A 44 26.65 -1.14 -10.70
C GLY A 44 25.65 -0.04 -10.32
N VAL A 45 25.24 0.77 -11.29
CA VAL A 45 24.22 1.82 -11.11
C VAL A 45 22.86 1.19 -10.80
N LEU A 46 22.51 0.09 -11.47
CA LEU A 46 21.25 -0.63 -11.22
C LEU A 46 21.18 -1.20 -9.79
N MET A 47 22.26 -1.85 -9.32
CA MET A 47 22.32 -2.39 -7.96
C MET A 47 22.30 -1.28 -6.90
N GLN A 48 22.98 -0.16 -7.15
CA GLN A 48 22.93 1.00 -6.26
C GLN A 48 21.50 1.54 -6.15
N GLY A 49 20.79 1.68 -7.27
CA GLY A 49 19.39 2.08 -7.29
C GLY A 49 18.48 1.12 -6.51
N LEU A 50 18.72 -0.19 -6.60
CA LEU A 50 17.96 -1.21 -5.88
C LEU A 50 18.20 -1.16 -4.36
N VAL A 51 19.45 -0.97 -3.94
CA VAL A 51 19.79 -0.77 -2.51
C VAL A 51 19.13 0.50 -1.98
N GLN A 52 19.17 1.60 -2.75
CA GLN A 52 18.58 2.88 -2.36
C GLN A 52 17.05 2.79 -2.26
N ALA A 53 16.42 2.06 -3.19
CA ALA A 53 14.99 1.77 -3.15
C ALA A 53 14.62 0.93 -1.92
N MET A 54 15.36 -0.14 -1.62
CA MET A 54 15.13 -0.95 -0.41
C MET A 54 15.30 -0.13 0.87
N GLN A 55 16.34 0.70 0.96
CA GLN A 55 16.54 1.58 2.11
C GLN A 55 15.39 2.55 2.26
N THR A 56 14.98 3.20 1.17
CA THR A 56 13.83 4.14 1.16
C THR A 56 12.54 3.44 1.60
N GLN A 57 12.32 2.21 1.13
CA GLN A 57 11.17 1.40 1.52
C GLN A 57 11.20 1.04 3.01
N ALA A 58 12.36 0.64 3.53
CA ALA A 58 12.53 0.32 4.95
C ALA A 58 12.29 1.54 5.84
N HIS A 59 12.79 2.72 5.44
CA HIS A 59 12.57 3.96 6.17
C HIS A 59 11.09 4.35 6.16
N THR A 60 10.42 4.21 5.02
CA THR A 60 8.99 4.48 4.89
C THR A 60 8.16 3.55 5.80
N GLN A 61 8.49 2.26 5.85
CA GLN A 61 7.80 1.31 6.75
C GLN A 61 8.02 1.68 8.22
N ALA A 62 9.26 1.99 8.62
CA ALA A 62 9.56 2.38 10.00
C ALA A 62 8.83 3.67 10.40
N ALA A 63 8.78 4.66 9.50
CA ALA A 63 8.07 5.91 9.75
C ALA A 63 6.56 5.70 9.92
N LEU A 64 5.95 4.85 9.09
CA LEU A 64 4.53 4.52 9.21
C LEU A 64 4.23 3.78 10.52
N GLN A 65 5.08 2.83 10.91
CA GLN A 65 4.91 2.12 12.18
C GLN A 65 5.00 3.08 13.37
N ALA A 66 6.03 3.94 13.41
CA ALA A 66 6.19 4.94 14.46
C ALA A 66 4.99 5.91 14.51
N GLN A 67 4.44 6.30 13.35
CA GLN A 67 3.26 7.15 13.29
C GLN A 67 2.01 6.46 13.87
N LEU A 68 1.81 5.17 13.58
CA LEU A 68 0.70 4.39 14.14
C LEU A 68 0.83 4.24 15.66
N GLU A 69 2.02 3.91 16.16
CA GLU A 69 2.27 3.79 17.61
C GLU A 69 1.99 5.11 18.34
N ALA A 70 2.46 6.23 17.79
CA ALA A 70 2.19 7.56 18.38
C ALA A 70 0.69 7.90 18.37
N GLN A 71 -0.05 7.55 17.32
CA GLN A 71 -1.50 7.73 17.27
C GLN A 71 -2.24 6.84 18.27
N LEU A 72 -1.81 5.59 18.43
CA LEU A 72 -2.43 4.65 19.37
C LEU A 72 -2.23 5.08 20.82
N GLU A 73 -1.06 5.58 21.19
CA GLU A 73 -0.80 6.14 22.52
C GLU A 73 -1.74 7.32 22.83
N LEU A 74 -1.84 8.29 21.91
CA LEU A 74 -2.73 9.43 22.07
C LEU A 74 -4.20 9.00 22.13
N PHE A 75 -4.62 8.10 21.25
CA PHE A 75 -5.99 7.61 21.19
C PHE A 75 -6.37 6.82 22.45
N SER A 76 -5.48 5.96 22.94
CA SER A 76 -5.66 5.19 24.17
C SER A 76 -5.87 6.10 25.38
N VAL A 77 -5.02 7.11 25.56
CA VAL A 77 -5.14 8.07 26.69
C VAL A 77 -6.44 8.86 26.60
N VAL A 78 -6.81 9.35 25.41
CA VAL A 78 -8.04 10.11 25.21
C VAL A 78 -9.27 9.25 25.48
N LEU A 79 -9.33 8.05 24.91
CA LEU A 79 -10.45 7.12 25.15
C LEU A 79 -10.54 6.73 26.62
N MET A 80 -9.42 6.41 27.26
CA MET A 80 -9.42 6.02 28.66
C MET A 80 -9.93 7.16 29.55
N LYS A 81 -9.58 8.42 29.23
CA LYS A 81 -10.12 9.60 29.91
C LYS A 81 -11.64 9.73 29.70
N ILE A 82 -12.12 9.59 28.47
CA ILE A 82 -13.56 9.68 28.15
C ILE A 82 -14.34 8.58 28.87
N VAL A 83 -13.88 7.34 28.80
CA VAL A 83 -14.53 6.18 29.44
C VAL A 83 -14.53 6.33 30.96
N LEU A 84 -13.42 6.81 31.55
CA LEU A 84 -13.35 7.02 32.99
C LEU A 84 -14.31 8.14 33.43
N GLN A 85 -14.40 9.21 32.63
CA GLN A 85 -15.29 10.34 32.90
C GLN A 85 -16.77 9.92 32.79
N GLU A 86 -17.18 9.29 31.69
CA GLU A 86 -18.57 8.82 31.52
C GLU A 86 -18.97 7.85 32.63
N ARG A 87 -18.07 6.95 33.02
CA ARG A 87 -18.31 6.01 34.11
C ARG A 87 -18.44 6.72 35.47
N ALA A 88 -17.62 7.74 35.72
CA ALA A 88 -17.72 8.57 36.91
C ALA A 88 -19.03 9.36 36.95
N ASP A 89 -19.44 9.97 35.84
CA ASP A 89 -20.67 10.74 35.72
C ASP A 89 -21.91 9.86 35.96
N VAL A 90 -21.98 8.68 35.33
CA VAL A 90 -23.09 7.73 35.51
C VAL A 90 -23.15 7.23 36.96
N TRP A 91 -22.00 6.89 37.55
CA TRP A 91 -21.94 6.48 38.95
C TRP A 91 -22.42 7.58 39.87
N TRP A 92 -21.93 8.81 39.68
CA TRP A 92 -22.27 9.94 40.54
C TRP A 92 -23.75 10.29 40.46
N ALA A 93 -24.31 10.36 39.26
CA ALA A 93 -25.74 10.58 39.07
C ALA A 93 -26.60 9.47 39.71
N SER A 94 -26.17 8.22 39.61
CA SER A 94 -26.85 7.08 40.24
C SER A 94 -26.76 7.13 41.77
N LEU A 95 -25.60 7.52 42.30
CA LEU A 95 -25.37 7.64 43.74
C LEU A 95 -26.22 8.76 44.34
N LEU A 96 -26.22 9.94 43.73
CA LEU A 96 -27.08 11.07 44.13
C LEU A 96 -28.56 10.68 44.15
N ARG A 97 -29.02 9.91 43.17
CA ARG A 97 -30.42 9.49 43.07
C ARG A 97 -30.83 8.42 44.10
N THR A 98 -29.89 7.58 44.55
CA THR A 98 -30.21 6.38 45.34
C THR A 98 -29.86 6.52 46.82
N ARG A 99 -28.82 7.27 47.16
CA ARG A 99 -28.31 7.43 48.54
C ARG A 99 -28.76 8.73 49.20
N PHE A 100 -29.07 9.75 48.42
CA PHE A 100 -29.50 11.03 48.91
C PHE A 100 -30.96 11.22 48.45
N GLU A 101 -31.91 11.01 49.37
CA GLU A 101 -33.33 11.28 49.10
C GLU A 101 -33.47 12.72 48.57
N ASP A 102 -34.30 12.90 47.53
CA ASP A 102 -34.54 14.16 46.81
C ASP A 102 -33.39 14.76 45.97
N GLY A 103 -32.32 13.99 45.70
CA GLY A 103 -31.25 14.48 44.83
C GLY A 103 -30.47 15.63 45.47
N ALA A 104 -30.22 15.53 46.78
CA ALA A 104 -29.51 16.53 47.55
C ALA A 104 -28.19 16.93 46.87
N ILE A 105 -28.10 18.22 46.54
CA ILE A 105 -26.99 18.86 45.82
C ILE A 105 -25.83 19.19 46.77
N ASP A 106 -26.09 19.19 48.08
CA ASP A 106 -25.10 19.40 49.15
C ASP A 106 -24.63 18.08 49.74
N VAL A 107 -23.58 17.51 49.14
CA VAL A 107 -22.81 16.41 49.74
C VAL A 107 -21.59 17.01 50.42
N ALA A 108 -21.42 16.74 51.72
CA ALA A 108 -20.23 17.15 52.44
C ALA A 108 -18.98 16.52 51.80
N TRP A 109 -17.91 17.31 51.67
CA TRP A 109 -16.71 16.91 50.93
C TRP A 109 -16.07 15.62 51.47
N ASP A 110 -16.09 15.42 52.78
CA ASP A 110 -15.61 14.21 53.46
C ASP A 110 -16.40 12.96 53.07
N GLU A 111 -17.73 13.06 52.98
CA GLU A 111 -18.59 11.95 52.58
C GLU A 111 -18.42 11.63 51.08
N PHE A 112 -18.23 12.65 50.24
CA PHE A 112 -17.86 12.45 48.83
C PHE A 112 -16.55 11.68 48.70
N VAL A 113 -15.48 12.14 49.36
CA VAL A 113 -14.15 11.51 49.27
C VAL A 113 -14.22 10.05 49.74
N ARG A 114 -14.93 9.78 50.84
CA ARG A 114 -15.12 8.42 51.37
C ARG A 114 -15.81 7.49 50.37
N LEU A 115 -16.89 7.95 49.73
CA LEU A 115 -17.64 7.18 48.74
C LEU A 115 -16.87 6.99 47.42
N PHE A 116 -16.11 8.01 47.00
CA PHE A 116 -15.25 7.96 45.83
C PHE A 116 -14.11 6.96 46.01
N TRP A 117 -13.39 7.04 47.13
CA TRP A 117 -12.29 6.12 47.44
C TRP A 117 -12.77 4.68 47.49
N ALA A 118 -13.85 4.40 48.20
CA ALA A 118 -14.44 3.05 48.28
C ALA A 118 -14.83 2.46 46.91
N LYS A 119 -15.11 3.30 45.90
CA LYS A 119 -15.55 2.86 44.57
C LYS A 119 -14.42 2.74 43.55
N PHE A 120 -13.48 3.67 43.54
CA PHE A 120 -12.47 3.80 42.49
C PHE A 120 -11.05 3.47 42.96
N VAL A 121 -10.79 3.44 44.27
CA VAL A 121 -9.48 3.10 44.83
C VAL A 121 -9.54 1.67 45.39
N PRO A 122 -8.80 0.72 44.79
CA PRO A 122 -8.65 -0.62 45.36
C PRO A 122 -7.85 -0.59 46.67
N GLN A 123 -8.21 -1.41 47.66
CA GLN A 123 -7.55 -1.47 48.99
C GLN A 123 -6.02 -1.67 48.92
N HIS A 124 -5.51 -2.40 47.92
CA HIS A 124 -4.06 -2.61 47.74
C HIS A 124 -3.27 -1.35 47.31
N ILE A 125 -3.97 -0.24 47.03
CA ILE A 125 -3.38 1.09 46.80
C ILE A 125 -3.45 1.93 48.09
N GLU A 126 -4.49 1.76 48.91
CA GLU A 126 -4.59 2.38 50.24
C GLU A 126 -3.42 1.97 51.14
N ASP A 127 -3.09 0.68 51.19
CA ASP A 127 -1.98 0.13 52.01
C ASP A 127 -0.58 0.68 51.65
N ARG A 128 -0.44 1.37 50.51
CA ARG A 128 0.83 1.95 50.05
C ARG A 128 0.93 3.46 50.25
N MET A 129 -0.13 4.12 50.71
CA MET A 129 -0.16 5.57 50.98
C MET A 129 -0.06 5.92 52.48
N GLU A 130 -0.06 4.93 53.37
CA GLU A 130 0.16 5.06 54.82
C GLU A 130 1.63 4.80 55.20
#